data_AF-A0A1M5JBE2-F1
#
_entry.id   AF-A0A1M5JBE2-F1
#
_cell.length_a   1.000
_cell.length_b   1.000
_cell.length_c   1.000
_cell.angle_alpha   90.00
_cell.angle_beta   90.00
_cell.angle_gamma   90.00
#
_symmetry.space_group_name_H-M   'P 1'
#
loop_
_entity.id
_entity.type
_entity.pdbx_description
1 polymer ?
#
loop_
_entity_poly.entity_id
_entity_poly.type
_entity_poly.pdbx_seq_one_letter_code
_entity_poly.pdbx_strand_id
1 'polypeptide(L)'
;MRIATVSIILAMCFCAQASAAGDVYVGKVSEVSNTSLVLKAPGGDWHIGFGAKNPALRALHKIKVGQEVRAVFGTMRGPEGGEINELLTIRACLPRERECTRDRARMARESAASQKQWALSAKALDRCFDAMKETLAGDARYVSKTDAPEKKDAFAQSNALQGEERACAQNVFKQHTDAYLEACQRHHCGDNIGGGCYHFARSALNAAVAEKAVASCRK
;
A
#
# COMPACT_ATOMS: atom_id res chain seq x y z
N MET A 1 -1.97 66.22 -22.09
CA MET A 1 -1.83 64.77 -21.85
C MET A 1 -1.64 64.53 -20.36
N ARG A 2 -2.64 63.95 -19.68
CA ARG A 2 -2.53 63.58 -18.25
C ARG A 2 -2.47 62.05 -18.19
N ILE A 3 -1.35 61.52 -17.71
CA ILE A 3 -1.13 60.08 -17.52
C ILE A 3 -1.82 59.71 -16.21
N ALA A 4 -2.90 58.92 -16.28
CA ALA A 4 -3.59 58.39 -15.12
C ALA A 4 -2.89 57.10 -14.68
N THR A 5 -2.19 57.15 -13.54
CA THR A 5 -1.59 56.00 -12.88
C THR A 5 -2.70 55.20 -12.19
N VAL A 6 -3.02 54.03 -12.73
CA VAL A 6 -3.96 53.06 -12.11
C VAL A 6 -3.14 52.17 -11.17
N SER A 7 -3.25 52.42 -9.86
CA SER A 7 -2.70 51.54 -8.83
C SER A 7 -3.61 50.33 -8.64
N ILE A 8 -3.22 49.18 -9.22
CA ILE A 8 -3.86 47.89 -8.96
C ILE A 8 -3.39 47.40 -7.60
N ILE A 9 -4.23 47.56 -6.57
CA ILE A 9 -4.04 46.93 -5.26
C ILE A 9 -4.41 45.45 -5.41
N LEU A 10 -3.40 44.61 -5.65
CA LEU A 10 -3.52 43.16 -5.69
C LEU A 10 -3.65 42.64 -4.25
N ALA A 11 -4.89 42.50 -3.77
CA ALA A 11 -5.18 41.85 -2.51
C ALA A 11 -4.91 40.34 -2.64
N MET A 12 -3.67 39.92 -2.37
CA MET A 12 -3.34 38.51 -2.18
C MET A 12 -3.95 38.02 -0.87
N CYS A 13 -5.17 37.49 -0.95
CA CYS A 13 -5.76 36.70 0.11
C CYS A 13 -5.01 35.35 0.18
N PHE A 14 -3.87 35.34 0.86
CA PHE A 14 -3.27 34.08 1.32
C PHE A 14 -4.16 33.50 2.41
N CYS A 15 -5.10 32.64 2.03
CA CYS A 15 -5.66 31.66 2.97
C CYS A 15 -4.53 30.66 3.32
N ALA A 16 -3.63 31.07 4.21
CA ALA A 16 -2.76 30.15 4.92
C ALA A 16 -3.66 29.28 5.82
N GLN A 17 -4.17 28.17 5.27
CA GLN A 17 -4.73 27.10 6.08
C GLN A 17 -3.55 26.48 6.84
N ALA A 18 -3.27 27.00 8.03
CA ALA A 18 -2.42 26.32 8.99
C ALA A 18 -3.08 24.98 9.33
N SER A 19 -2.64 23.92 8.65
CA SER A 19 -3.05 22.54 8.90
C SER A 19 -2.38 22.05 10.19
N ALA A 20 -2.78 22.63 11.32
CA ALA A 20 -2.55 22.07 12.65
C ALA A 20 -3.77 21.26 13.12
N ALA A 21 -4.71 20.97 12.22
CA ALA A 21 -5.88 20.16 12.49
C ALA A 21 -5.48 18.69 12.34
N GLY A 22 -5.45 17.95 13.44
CA GLY A 22 -5.19 16.51 13.44
C GLY A 22 -6.14 15.73 12.51
N ASP A 23 -5.73 14.52 12.13
CA ASP A 23 -6.50 13.64 11.27
C ASP A 23 -7.80 13.22 11.95
N VAL A 24 -8.92 13.40 11.24
CA VAL A 24 -10.26 13.16 11.78
C VAL A 24 -10.87 11.94 11.10
N TYR A 25 -11.28 10.99 11.92
CA TYR A 25 -11.97 9.77 11.51
C TYR A 25 -13.37 9.72 12.11
N VAL A 26 -14.35 9.37 11.28
CA VAL A 26 -15.74 9.12 11.68
C VAL A 26 -16.16 7.75 11.21
N GLY A 27 -16.63 6.92 12.13
CA GLY A 27 -17.08 5.57 11.81
C GLY A 27 -17.71 4.86 13.01
N LYS A 28 -18.27 3.68 12.76
CA LYS A 28 -18.80 2.80 13.80
C LYS A 28 -17.67 1.98 14.41
N VAL A 29 -17.56 1.98 15.73
CA VAL A 29 -16.55 1.20 16.45
C VAL A 29 -16.84 -0.30 16.27
N SER A 30 -15.89 -1.04 15.72
CA SER A 30 -15.93 -2.51 15.70
C SER A 30 -15.08 -3.10 16.82
N GLU A 31 -13.94 -2.50 17.10
CA GLU A 31 -13.03 -2.91 18.18
C GLU A 31 -12.41 -1.68 18.85
N VAL A 32 -12.16 -1.76 20.16
CA VAL A 32 -11.55 -0.68 20.93
C VAL A 32 -10.70 -1.26 22.06
N SER A 33 -9.48 -0.75 22.21
CA SER A 33 -8.56 -1.04 23.31
C SER A 33 -7.87 0.25 23.76
N ASN A 34 -6.99 0.19 24.77
CA ASN A 34 -6.25 1.38 25.22
C ASN A 34 -5.23 1.91 24.21
N THR A 35 -4.89 1.13 23.18
CA THR A 35 -3.85 1.47 22.19
C THR A 35 -4.28 1.26 20.74
N SER A 36 -5.51 0.79 20.53
CA SER A 36 -6.05 0.55 19.18
C SER A 36 -7.53 0.86 19.08
N LEU A 37 -7.94 1.31 17.90
CA LEU A 37 -9.33 1.58 17.55
C LEU A 37 -9.57 1.06 16.14
N VAL A 38 -10.61 0.26 15.96
CA VAL A 38 -11.06 -0.19 14.65
C VAL A 38 -12.41 0.45 14.34
N LEU A 39 -12.47 1.17 13.22
CA LEU A 39 -13.65 1.90 12.77
C LEU A 39 -14.15 1.36 11.43
N LYS A 40 -15.42 0.97 11.38
CA LYS A 40 -16.14 0.75 10.12
C LYS A 40 -16.56 2.09 9.54
N ALA A 41 -15.95 2.48 8.44
CA ALA A 41 -16.20 3.76 7.77
C ALA A 41 -16.40 3.54 6.26
N PRO A 42 -16.83 4.58 5.51
CA PRO A 42 -16.79 4.52 4.05
C PRO A 42 -15.38 4.12 3.58
N GLY A 43 -15.30 3.17 2.65
CA GLY A 43 -14.03 2.67 2.13
C GLY A 43 -13.50 1.40 2.81
N GLY A 44 -13.98 1.03 4.00
CA GLY A 44 -13.60 -0.21 4.68
C GLY A 44 -13.37 -0.05 6.19
N ASP A 45 -12.71 -1.04 6.77
CA ASP A 45 -12.34 -1.05 8.18
C ASP A 45 -10.99 -0.35 8.37
N TRP A 46 -10.95 0.64 9.26
CA TRP A 46 -9.78 1.43 9.58
C TRP A 46 -9.18 0.95 10.90
N HIS A 47 -7.98 0.35 10.84
CA HIS A 47 -7.24 -0.12 12.01
C HIS A 47 -6.22 0.94 12.43
N ILE A 48 -6.45 1.59 13.57
CA ILE A 48 -5.65 2.72 14.02
C ILE A 48 -4.96 2.34 15.34
N GLY A 49 -3.64 2.16 15.31
CA GLY A 49 -2.81 2.10 16.50
C GLY A 49 -2.44 3.51 16.97
N PHE A 50 -2.49 3.76 18.28
CA PHE A 50 -2.19 5.08 18.84
C PHE A 50 -1.58 5.02 20.25
N GLY A 51 -0.86 6.08 20.61
CA GLY A 51 -0.66 6.51 21.99
C GLY A 51 -1.73 7.52 22.41
N ALA A 52 -1.97 7.68 23.70
CA ALA A 52 -2.98 8.62 24.19
C ALA A 52 -2.61 9.17 25.57
N LYS A 53 -2.94 10.44 25.81
CA LYS A 53 -2.87 11.05 27.15
C LYS A 53 -4.11 10.71 27.97
N ASN A 54 -4.01 10.81 29.30
CA ASN A 54 -5.08 10.47 30.24
C ASN A 54 -6.48 11.00 29.89
N PRO A 55 -6.68 12.26 29.44
CA PRO A 55 -8.00 12.76 29.09
C PRO A 55 -8.66 11.99 27.93
N ALA A 56 -7.89 11.65 26.89
CA ALA A 56 -8.38 10.92 25.73
C ALA A 56 -8.68 9.45 26.07
N LEU A 57 -7.83 8.81 26.87
CA LEU A 57 -8.09 7.45 27.37
C LEU A 57 -9.37 7.36 28.20
N ARG A 58 -9.64 8.35 29.06
CA ARG A 58 -10.90 8.40 29.82
C ARG A 58 -12.13 8.56 28.94
N ALA A 59 -12.02 9.31 27.84
CA ALA A 59 -13.12 9.43 26.88
C ALA A 59 -13.33 8.12 26.11
N LEU A 60 -12.23 7.47 25.73
CA LEU A 60 -12.22 6.18 25.03
C LEU A 60 -12.93 5.08 25.84
N HIS A 61 -12.71 5.02 27.15
CA HIS A 61 -13.38 4.04 28.03
C HIS A 61 -14.91 4.17 28.08
N LYS A 62 -15.47 5.30 27.63
CA LYS A 62 -16.92 5.52 27.56
C LYS A 62 -17.52 5.08 26.22
N ILE A 63 -16.68 4.76 25.24
CA ILE A 63 -17.09 4.36 23.90
C ILE A 63 -17.40 2.86 23.87
N LYS A 64 -18.48 2.49 23.17
CA LYS A 64 -18.91 1.10 23.01
C LYS A 64 -18.80 0.63 21.57
N VAL A 65 -18.57 -0.67 21.38
CA VAL A 65 -18.70 -1.33 20.08
C VAL A 65 -20.11 -1.08 19.51
N GLY A 66 -20.19 -0.82 18.21
CA GLY A 66 -21.40 -0.45 17.48
C GLY A 66 -21.72 1.05 17.50
N GLN A 67 -21.09 1.82 18.38
CA GLN A 67 -21.31 3.27 18.48
C GLN A 67 -20.58 4.00 17.36
N GLU A 68 -21.23 5.01 16.78
CA GLU A 68 -20.56 5.91 15.85
C GLU A 68 -19.80 6.99 16.62
N VAL A 69 -18.53 7.19 16.27
CA VAL A 69 -17.63 8.12 16.94
C VAL A 69 -16.94 9.04 15.96
N ARG A 70 -16.53 10.20 16.47
CA ARG A 70 -15.56 11.09 15.85
C ARG A 70 -14.28 11.03 16.69
N ALA A 71 -13.20 10.55 16.08
CA ALA A 71 -11.87 10.48 16.68
C ALA A 71 -10.93 11.43 15.95
N VAL A 72 -10.14 12.19 16.70
CA VAL A 72 -9.14 13.13 16.17
C VAL A 72 -7.77 12.69 16.65
N PHE A 73 -6.85 12.52 15.70
CA PHE A 73 -5.48 12.07 15.95
C PHE A 73 -4.48 13.14 15.57
N GLY A 74 -3.44 13.30 16.37
CA GLY A 74 -2.22 14.03 16.01
C GLY A 74 -1.07 13.07 15.86
N THR A 75 0.15 13.59 15.99
CA THR A 75 1.38 12.80 15.94
C THR A 75 2.15 12.95 17.24
N MET A 76 2.69 11.84 17.75
CA MET A 76 3.62 11.84 18.89
C MET A 76 4.81 10.92 18.63
N ARG A 77 5.89 11.08 19.41
CA ARG A 77 7.00 10.11 19.40
C ARG A 77 6.62 8.87 20.19
N GLY A 78 6.75 7.72 19.56
CA GLY A 78 6.61 6.41 20.16
C GLY A 78 7.84 5.99 20.97
N PRO A 79 7.74 4.87 21.72
CA PRO A 79 8.82 4.38 22.59
C PRO A 79 10.10 4.00 21.83
N GLU A 80 9.97 3.60 20.57
CA GLU A 80 11.10 3.26 19.69
C GLU A 80 11.64 4.49 18.90
N GLY A 81 11.20 5.71 19.25
CA GLY A 81 11.66 6.95 18.63
C GLY A 81 10.99 7.31 17.30
N GLY A 82 10.21 6.41 16.71
CA GLY A 82 9.38 6.68 15.52
C GLY A 82 8.14 7.53 15.84
N GLU A 83 7.53 8.11 14.81
CA GLU A 83 6.25 8.81 14.94
C GLU A 83 5.07 7.82 14.94
N ILE A 84 4.15 8.00 15.87
CA ILE A 84 2.90 7.23 15.97
C ILE A 84 1.71 8.18 16.11
N ASN A 85 0.50 7.68 15.86
CA ASN A 85 -0.71 8.46 16.07
C ASN A 85 -0.89 8.78 17.57
N GLU A 86 -1.23 10.02 17.90
CA GLU A 86 -1.69 10.43 19.23
C GLU A 86 -3.20 10.60 19.19
N LEU A 87 -3.97 9.82 19.96
CA LEU A 87 -5.40 10.09 20.12
C LEU A 87 -5.60 11.37 20.94
N LEU A 88 -6.03 12.45 20.28
CA LEU A 88 -6.25 13.75 20.91
C LEU A 88 -7.63 13.82 21.55
N THR A 89 -8.66 13.42 20.80
CA THR A 89 -10.04 13.40 21.28
C THR A 89 -10.82 12.25 20.65
N ILE A 90 -11.76 11.69 21.39
CA ILE A 90 -12.77 10.78 20.87
C ILE A 90 -14.10 11.07 21.56
N ARG A 91 -15.18 11.07 20.77
CA ARG A 91 -16.53 11.22 21.29
C ARG A 91 -17.54 10.51 20.42
N ALA A 92 -18.67 10.14 21.01
CA ALA A 92 -19.82 9.68 20.28
C ALA A 92 -20.35 10.77 19.35
N CYS A 93 -20.75 10.39 18.15
CA CYS A 93 -21.54 11.24 17.27
C CYS A 93 -22.99 11.24 17.74
N LEU A 94 -23.59 12.42 17.86
CA LEU A 94 -25.02 12.52 18.13
C LEU A 94 -25.83 12.25 16.85
N PRO A 95 -27.08 11.75 16.97
CA PRO A 95 -27.97 11.65 15.82
C PRO A 95 -28.08 13.00 15.09
N ARG A 96 -27.78 13.00 13.78
CA ARG A 96 -27.83 14.18 12.89
C ARG A 96 -26.83 15.29 13.24
N GLU A 97 -25.75 14.97 13.94
CA GLU A 97 -24.69 15.92 14.19
C GLU A 97 -24.02 16.39 12.89
N ARG A 98 -24.05 17.71 12.64
CA ARG A 98 -23.54 18.30 11.40
C ARG A 98 -22.05 18.02 11.19
N GLU A 99 -21.25 18.09 12.24
CA GLU A 99 -19.80 17.86 12.17
C GLU A 99 -19.49 16.43 11.75
N CYS A 100 -20.02 15.41 12.44
CA CYS A 100 -19.84 14.02 12.07
C CYS A 100 -20.37 13.69 10.67
N THR A 101 -21.48 14.31 10.25
CA THR A 101 -22.04 14.13 8.91
C THR A 101 -21.09 14.66 7.83
N ARG A 102 -20.54 15.86 8.05
CA ARG A 102 -19.58 16.49 7.13
C ARG A 102 -18.29 15.69 7.02
N ASP A 103 -17.73 15.25 8.15
CA ASP A 103 -16.47 14.52 8.17
C ASP A 103 -16.63 13.12 7.55
N ARG A 104 -17.75 12.44 7.78
CA ARG A 104 -18.10 11.19 7.08
C ARG A 104 -18.21 11.39 5.57
N ALA A 105 -18.87 12.46 5.13
CA ALA A 105 -19.02 12.76 3.70
C ALA A 105 -17.67 13.10 3.05
N ARG A 106 -16.76 13.78 3.77
CA ARG A 106 -15.38 14.01 3.32
C ARG A 106 -14.64 12.68 3.14
N MET A 107 -14.60 11.84 4.17
CA MET A 107 -13.95 10.53 4.11
C MET A 107 -14.51 9.66 2.97
N ALA A 108 -15.84 9.64 2.79
CA ALA A 108 -16.45 8.91 1.68
C ALA A 108 -15.97 9.38 0.30
N ARG A 109 -15.82 10.70 0.09
CA ARG A 109 -15.28 11.24 -1.17
C ARG A 109 -13.81 10.90 -1.35
N GLU A 110 -13.00 11.02 -0.31
CA GLU A 110 -11.58 10.66 -0.33
C GLU A 110 -11.40 9.17 -0.63
N SER A 111 -12.12 8.29 0.07
CA SER A 111 -12.09 6.85 -0.18
C SER A 111 -12.57 6.49 -1.58
N ALA A 112 -13.62 7.14 -2.09
CA ALA A 112 -14.09 6.91 -3.46
C ALA A 112 -13.04 7.36 -4.51
N ALA A 113 -12.37 8.49 -4.27
CA ALA A 113 -11.29 8.97 -5.13
C ALA A 113 -10.08 8.01 -5.10
N SER A 114 -9.65 7.57 -3.91
CA SER A 114 -8.57 6.60 -3.74
C SER A 114 -8.90 5.25 -4.38
N GLN A 115 -10.13 4.74 -4.24
CA GLN A 115 -10.57 3.50 -4.89
C GLN A 115 -10.55 3.63 -6.42
N LYS A 116 -11.02 4.76 -6.96
CA LYS A 116 -10.95 5.03 -8.40
C LYS A 116 -9.49 5.07 -8.87
N GLN A 117 -8.61 5.76 -8.15
CA GLN A 117 -7.19 5.81 -8.48
C GLN A 117 -6.55 4.42 -8.42
N TRP A 118 -6.82 3.63 -7.38
CA TRP A 118 -6.34 2.26 -7.26
C TRP A 118 -6.82 1.38 -8.41
N ALA A 119 -8.10 1.48 -8.80
CA ALA A 119 -8.62 0.73 -9.95
C ALA A 119 -7.96 1.13 -11.28
N LEU A 120 -7.62 2.41 -11.47
CA LEU A 120 -6.86 2.85 -12.64
C LEU A 120 -5.42 2.33 -12.62
N SER A 121 -4.76 2.38 -11.46
CA SER A 121 -3.42 1.82 -11.27
C SER A 121 -3.39 0.30 -11.48
N ALA A 122 -4.38 -0.44 -10.99
CA ALA A 122 -4.52 -1.88 -11.21
C ALA A 122 -4.63 -2.20 -12.70
N LYS A 123 -5.51 -1.50 -13.44
CA LYS A 123 -5.63 -1.66 -14.90
C LYS A 123 -4.35 -1.28 -15.65
N ALA A 124 -3.60 -0.28 -15.19
CA ALA A 124 -2.32 0.08 -15.78
C ALA A 124 -1.28 -1.02 -15.54
N LEU A 125 -1.22 -1.56 -14.32
CA LEU A 125 -0.33 -2.66 -13.96
C LEU A 125 -0.66 -3.95 -14.73
N ASP A 126 -1.95 -4.29 -14.90
CA ASP A 126 -2.39 -5.44 -15.69
C ASP A 126 -1.88 -5.35 -17.14
N ARG A 127 -2.09 -4.20 -17.79
CA ARG A 127 -1.58 -3.96 -19.15
C ARG A 127 -0.06 -4.05 -19.23
N CYS A 128 0.63 -3.60 -18.18
CA CYS A 128 2.08 -3.70 -18.11
C CYS A 128 2.53 -5.16 -18.02
N PHE A 129 1.88 -5.98 -17.20
CA PHE A 129 2.17 -7.39 -17.12
C PHE A 129 1.89 -8.14 -18.43
N ASP A 130 0.86 -7.75 -19.18
CA ASP A 130 0.62 -8.34 -20.49
C ASP A 130 1.75 -8.01 -21.49
N ALA A 131 2.23 -6.77 -21.52
CA ALA A 131 3.38 -6.38 -22.34
C ALA A 131 4.69 -7.09 -21.90
N MET A 132 4.89 -7.26 -20.60
CA MET A 132 5.99 -8.06 -20.07
C MET A 132 5.90 -9.52 -20.52
N LYS A 133 4.72 -10.16 -20.43
CA LYS A 133 4.53 -11.55 -20.87
C LYS A 133 4.92 -11.74 -22.34
N GLU A 134 4.54 -10.80 -23.21
CA GLU A 134 4.92 -10.83 -24.63
C GLU A 134 6.44 -10.75 -24.82
N THR A 135 7.11 -9.87 -24.08
CA THR A 135 8.58 -9.77 -24.12
C THR A 135 9.26 -11.02 -23.59
N LEU A 136 8.76 -11.56 -22.48
CA LEU A 136 9.29 -12.76 -21.83
C LEU A 136 9.07 -14.03 -22.66
N ALA A 137 7.99 -14.12 -23.43
CA ALA A 137 7.74 -15.23 -24.34
C ALA A 137 8.83 -15.36 -25.43
N GLY A 138 9.51 -14.27 -25.77
CA GLY A 138 10.62 -14.25 -26.71
C GLY A 138 12.01 -14.44 -26.08
N ASP A 139 12.13 -14.45 -24.75
CA ASP A 139 13.43 -14.55 -24.07
C ASP A 139 13.76 -15.99 -23.66
N ALA A 140 14.82 -16.56 -24.24
CA ALA A 140 15.24 -17.94 -23.99
C ALA A 140 15.70 -18.20 -22.54
N ARG A 141 16.03 -17.16 -21.76
CA ARG A 141 16.38 -17.26 -20.33
C ARG A 141 15.13 -17.38 -19.46
N TYR A 142 13.98 -16.90 -19.95
CA TYR A 142 12.73 -16.97 -19.22
C TYR A 142 12.15 -18.39 -19.27
N VAL A 143 11.54 -18.78 -18.15
CA VAL A 143 10.88 -20.09 -18.01
C VAL A 143 9.42 -19.79 -17.72
N SER A 144 8.55 -20.05 -18.70
CA SER A 144 7.12 -19.82 -18.56
C SER A 144 6.55 -20.70 -17.45
N LYS A 145 5.61 -20.15 -16.69
CA LYS A 145 4.79 -20.97 -15.82
C LYS A 145 3.98 -21.94 -16.69
N THR A 146 4.02 -23.22 -16.37
CA THR A 146 3.22 -24.25 -17.06
C THR A 146 1.90 -24.43 -16.34
N ASP A 147 0.84 -24.73 -17.10
CA ASP A 147 -0.47 -25.10 -16.53
C ASP A 147 -0.47 -26.54 -15.96
N ALA A 148 0.62 -27.27 -16.15
CA ALA A 148 0.80 -28.60 -15.59
C ALA A 148 0.83 -28.52 -14.04
N PRO A 149 0.29 -29.52 -13.34
CA PRO A 149 0.36 -29.57 -11.89
C PRO A 149 1.84 -29.54 -11.45
N GLU A 150 2.20 -28.49 -10.71
CA GLU A 150 3.56 -28.29 -10.20
C GLU A 150 4.01 -29.53 -9.43
N LYS A 151 5.21 -30.05 -9.73
CA LYS A 151 5.79 -31.09 -8.89
C LYS A 151 6.05 -30.46 -7.53
N LYS A 152 5.29 -30.90 -6.51
CA LYS A 152 5.33 -30.37 -5.13
C LYS A 152 6.75 -30.27 -4.55
N ASP A 153 7.70 -31.04 -5.09
CA ASP A 153 9.06 -31.13 -4.58
C ASP A 153 10.13 -30.45 -5.47
N ALA A 154 9.76 -29.71 -6.53
CA ALA A 154 10.73 -29.14 -7.47
C ALA A 154 11.80 -28.27 -6.79
N PHE A 155 11.39 -27.39 -5.87
CA PHE A 155 12.33 -26.58 -5.07
C PHE A 155 13.16 -27.42 -4.11
N ALA A 156 12.58 -28.44 -3.48
CA ALA A 156 13.33 -29.34 -2.59
C ALA A 156 14.42 -30.10 -3.37
N GLN A 157 14.09 -30.59 -4.56
CA GLN A 157 15.04 -31.26 -5.45
C GLN A 157 16.15 -30.33 -5.95
N SER A 158 15.82 -29.07 -6.29
CA SER A 158 16.81 -28.07 -6.65
C SER A 158 17.73 -27.72 -5.48
N ASN A 159 17.18 -27.58 -4.27
CA ASN A 159 17.93 -27.29 -3.06
C ASN A 159 18.88 -28.42 -2.64
N ALA A 160 18.56 -29.66 -3.01
CA ALA A 160 19.37 -30.84 -2.75
C ALA A 160 20.60 -30.96 -3.68
N LEU A 161 20.67 -30.19 -4.77
CA LEU A 161 21.85 -30.16 -5.64
C LEU A 161 23.07 -29.62 -4.88
N GLN A 162 24.25 -30.15 -5.23
CA GLN A 162 25.53 -29.80 -4.59
C GLN A 162 26.59 -29.45 -5.63
N GLY A 163 27.68 -28.81 -5.19
CA GLY A 163 28.84 -28.50 -6.03
C GLY A 163 28.47 -27.79 -7.33
N GLU A 164 28.96 -28.32 -8.45
CA GLU A 164 28.72 -27.79 -9.80
C GLU A 164 27.24 -27.77 -10.21
N GLU A 165 26.45 -28.78 -9.80
CA GLU A 165 25.03 -28.86 -10.13
C GLU A 165 24.25 -27.70 -9.48
N ARG A 166 24.61 -27.38 -8.23
CA ARG A 166 24.03 -26.24 -7.50
C ARG A 166 24.40 -24.92 -8.15
N ALA A 167 25.66 -24.75 -8.56
CA ALA A 167 26.11 -23.55 -9.25
C ALA A 167 25.38 -23.37 -10.60
N CYS A 168 25.19 -24.47 -11.34
CA CYS A 168 24.38 -24.48 -12.57
C CYS A 168 22.92 -24.05 -12.30
N ALA A 169 22.27 -24.62 -11.28
CA ALA A 169 20.89 -24.30 -10.94
C ALA A 169 20.72 -22.83 -10.51
N GLN A 170 21.67 -22.29 -9.74
CA GLN A 170 21.69 -20.87 -9.37
C GLN A 170 21.82 -19.97 -10.59
N ASN A 171 22.60 -20.37 -11.61
CA ASN A 171 22.68 -19.64 -12.86
C ASN A 171 21.35 -19.65 -13.63
N VAL A 172 20.62 -20.77 -13.65
CA VAL A 172 19.26 -20.82 -14.23
C VAL A 172 18.31 -19.85 -13.52
N PHE A 173 18.30 -19.83 -12.18
CA PHE A 173 17.49 -18.88 -11.41
C PHE A 173 17.88 -17.43 -11.67
N LYS A 174 19.18 -17.15 -11.75
CA LYS A 174 19.68 -15.82 -12.05
C LYS A 174 19.22 -15.37 -13.44
N GLN A 175 19.44 -16.18 -14.47
CA GLN A 175 19.05 -15.87 -15.84
C GLN A 175 17.55 -15.62 -15.97
N HIS A 176 16.71 -16.44 -15.33
CA HIS A 176 15.27 -16.22 -15.28
C HIS A 176 14.90 -14.89 -14.62
N THR A 177 15.51 -14.61 -13.46
CA THR A 177 15.25 -13.38 -12.69
C THR A 177 15.71 -12.13 -13.45
N ASP A 178 16.87 -12.20 -14.11
CA ASP A 178 17.40 -11.12 -14.94
C ASP A 178 16.45 -10.84 -16.12
N ALA A 179 16.00 -11.88 -16.83
CA ALA A 179 15.04 -11.71 -17.93
C ALA A 179 13.74 -11.05 -17.46
N TYR A 180 13.22 -11.46 -16.30
CA TYR A 180 12.04 -10.85 -15.69
C TYR A 180 12.28 -9.38 -15.32
N LEU A 181 13.42 -9.08 -14.70
CA LEU A 181 13.79 -7.72 -14.30
C LEU A 181 13.96 -6.79 -15.50
N GLU A 182 14.67 -7.24 -16.53
CA GLU A 182 14.86 -6.51 -17.79
C GLU A 182 13.53 -6.23 -18.49
N ALA A 183 12.64 -7.23 -18.58
CA ALA A 183 11.31 -7.04 -19.15
C ALA A 183 10.49 -6.02 -18.33
N CYS A 184 10.55 -6.09 -17.00
CA CYS A 184 9.88 -5.11 -16.14
C CYS A 184 10.40 -3.69 -16.33
N GLN A 185 11.73 -3.52 -16.39
CA GLN A 185 12.36 -2.22 -16.58
C GLN A 185 12.04 -1.64 -17.96
N ARG A 186 12.05 -2.48 -19.00
CA ARG A 186 11.69 -2.09 -20.37
C ARG A 186 10.28 -1.51 -20.47
N HIS A 187 9.33 -2.08 -19.72
CA HIS A 187 7.93 -1.66 -19.73
C HIS A 187 7.57 -0.73 -18.57
N HIS A 188 8.54 -0.35 -17.74
CA HIS A 188 8.32 0.54 -16.60
C HIS A 188 7.28 0.02 -15.58
N CYS A 189 7.12 -1.30 -15.46
CA CYS A 189 6.09 -1.89 -14.60
C CYS A 189 6.36 -1.72 -13.10
N GLY A 190 7.61 -1.42 -12.73
CA GLY A 190 8.02 -1.12 -11.36
C GLY A 190 7.86 0.34 -10.95
N ASP A 191 7.48 1.23 -11.87
CA ASP A 191 7.42 2.66 -11.58
C ASP A 191 6.34 2.94 -10.51
N ASN A 192 6.71 3.72 -9.48
CA ASN A 192 5.87 4.05 -8.33
C ASN A 192 5.46 2.87 -7.43
N ILE A 193 6.15 1.72 -7.53
CA ILE A 193 5.99 0.59 -6.62
C ILE A 193 7.16 0.55 -5.64
N GLY A 194 6.88 0.39 -4.35
CA GLY A 194 7.91 0.22 -3.32
C GLY A 194 8.79 -1.00 -3.63
N GLY A 195 10.08 -0.76 -3.89
CA GLY A 195 11.04 -1.79 -4.33
C GLY A 195 11.11 -2.03 -5.84
N GLY A 196 10.29 -1.33 -6.64
CA GLY A 196 10.35 -1.31 -8.10
C GLY A 196 10.28 -2.70 -8.75
N CYS A 197 10.97 -2.87 -9.88
CA CYS A 197 10.99 -4.14 -10.59
C CYS A 197 11.58 -5.32 -9.79
N TYR A 198 12.45 -5.05 -8.82
CA TYR A 198 12.98 -6.08 -7.92
C TYR A 198 11.89 -6.71 -7.04
N HIS A 199 10.86 -5.95 -6.66
CA HIS A 199 9.72 -6.46 -5.90
C HIS A 199 9.03 -7.62 -6.65
N PHE A 200 8.86 -7.46 -7.97
CA PHE A 200 8.23 -8.49 -8.81
C PHE A 200 9.18 -9.64 -9.15
N ALA A 201 10.43 -9.34 -9.52
CA ALA A 201 11.39 -10.35 -9.92
C ALA A 201 11.68 -11.37 -8.80
N ARG A 202 11.71 -10.93 -7.52
CA ARG A 202 11.85 -11.83 -6.37
C ARG A 202 10.72 -12.87 -6.28
N SER A 203 9.53 -12.51 -6.72
CA SER A 203 8.33 -13.36 -6.69
C SER A 203 8.12 -14.15 -7.98
N ALA A 204 8.98 -13.97 -8.99
CA ALA A 204 8.85 -14.63 -10.30
C ALA A 204 9.31 -16.10 -10.27
N LEU A 205 10.19 -16.47 -9.34
CA LEU A 205 10.65 -17.85 -9.16
C LEU A 205 9.48 -18.75 -8.76
N ASN A 206 9.21 -19.75 -9.60
CA ASN A 206 8.14 -20.73 -9.42
C ASN A 206 8.65 -22.15 -9.67
N ALA A 207 7.78 -23.15 -9.46
CA ALA A 207 8.15 -24.56 -9.57
C ALA A 207 8.70 -24.91 -10.96
N ALA A 208 8.18 -24.35 -12.06
CA ALA A 208 8.68 -24.62 -13.41
C ALA A 208 10.15 -24.19 -13.59
N VAL A 209 10.55 -23.07 -12.96
CA VAL A 209 11.95 -22.64 -12.96
C VAL A 209 12.83 -23.64 -12.21
N ALA A 210 12.36 -24.13 -11.05
CA ALA A 210 13.06 -25.14 -10.27
C ALA A 210 13.17 -26.49 -11.00
N GLU A 211 12.11 -26.90 -11.70
CA GLU A 211 12.12 -28.10 -12.54
C GLU A 211 13.12 -27.96 -13.70
N LYS A 212 13.14 -26.81 -14.39
CA LYS A 212 14.13 -26.54 -15.43
C LYS A 212 15.55 -26.59 -14.88
N ALA A 213 15.78 -26.01 -13.71
CA ALA A 213 17.09 -26.03 -13.06
C ALA A 213 17.54 -27.47 -12.74
N VAL A 214 16.66 -28.30 -12.15
CA VAL A 214 16.98 -29.71 -11.87
C VAL A 214 17.23 -30.48 -13.16
N ALA A 215 16.36 -30.35 -14.17
CA ALA A 215 16.46 -31.09 -15.43
C ALA A 215 17.72 -30.72 -16.25
N SER A 216 18.18 -29.46 -16.17
CA SER A 216 19.36 -28.99 -16.91
C SER A 216 20.68 -29.21 -16.17
N CYS A 217 20.67 -29.37 -14.85
CA CYS A 217 21.88 -29.32 -14.03
C CYS A 217 22.20 -30.62 -13.29
N ARG A 218 21.24 -31.53 -13.12
CA ARG A 218 21.49 -32.85 -12.52
C ARG A 218 22.15 -33.76 -13.55
N LYS A 219 23.31 -34.33 -13.20
CA LYS A 219 24.04 -35.30 -14.04
C LYS A 219 23.57 -36.73 -13.79
#